data_AF-A0AAU5X0W9-F1
#
_entry.id   AF-A0AAU5X0W9-F1
#
_cell.length_a   1.000
_cell.length_b   1.000
_cell.length_c   1.000
_cell.angle_alpha   90.00
_cell.angle_beta   90.00
_cell.angle_gamma   90.00
#
_symmetry.space_group_name_H-M   'P 1'
#
loop_
_entity.id
_entity.type
_entity.pdbx_description
1 polymer ?
#
loop_
_entity_poly.entity_id
_entity_poly.type
_entity_poly.pdbx_seq_one_letter_code
_entity_poly.pdbx_strand_id
1 'polypeptide(L)'
;MYTSEKGKPEAAALRRALFRWAFNAEQRDSPPDDVARVLRWVADNTAPVSALSDPALARRVLDLATTRSDGKRSAANVARRKRMILANAMDYAVTEQKLLGTNPIRDLKWSVPKTSTEVDRRSVINPRQARALLSAVGAQQPSGPRLVAFFAVMYYSALRPEEAISLTRSDVALPDLVWDEDGQEWQEPGEWCELHFREPAPDAGGEWTDDGSRREARKQLKHRAEGHERRVTGPPELTVILRAHLRDHVAEGPGARLFTGVRGGDLPTITYRRAWRQARRKVFTDQQYESPLARRPYDLRHACVSTWLSGGVPPTQVAKWAGHTVDVLLRIYASCLDGQDEIAKRRIVEALA
;
A
#
# COMPACT_ATOMS: atom_id res chain seq x y z
N MET A 1 12.28 27.95 -7.68
CA MET A 1 12.82 28.52 -8.94
C MET A 1 13.94 29.43 -8.52
N TYR A 2 15.13 29.21 -9.04
CA TYR A 2 16.28 29.99 -8.61
C TYR A 2 16.34 31.31 -9.37
N THR A 3 16.65 32.40 -8.66
CA THR A 3 16.85 33.74 -9.23
C THR A 3 18.20 33.86 -9.91
N SER A 4 19.14 32.95 -9.62
CA SER A 4 20.47 32.88 -10.23
C SER A 4 20.97 31.42 -10.27
N GLU A 5 21.79 31.12 -11.28
CA GLU A 5 22.50 29.84 -11.43
C GLU A 5 23.99 29.96 -11.05
N LYS A 6 24.46 31.17 -10.72
CA LYS A 6 25.86 31.41 -10.35
C LYS A 6 26.18 30.74 -9.02
N GLY A 7 27.21 29.89 -9.01
CA GLY A 7 27.64 29.15 -7.82
C GLY A 7 26.66 28.07 -7.37
N LYS A 8 25.74 27.64 -8.24
CA LYS A 8 24.74 26.63 -7.92
C LYS A 8 25.38 25.31 -7.52
N PRO A 9 25.06 24.77 -6.33
CA PRO A 9 25.54 23.45 -5.93
C PRO A 9 25.00 22.34 -6.84
N GLU A 10 25.75 21.25 -6.92
CA GLU A 10 25.36 20.03 -7.62
C GLU A 10 23.93 19.59 -7.24
N ALA A 11 23.16 19.12 -8.24
CA ALA A 11 21.75 18.77 -8.04
C ALA A 11 21.54 17.67 -6.98
N ALA A 12 22.51 16.76 -6.84
CA ALA A 12 22.51 15.75 -5.78
C ALA A 12 22.68 16.36 -4.38
N ALA A 13 23.59 17.33 -4.23
CA ALA A 13 23.85 18.03 -2.98
C ALA A 13 22.64 18.88 -2.56
N LEU A 14 22.02 19.61 -3.50
CA LEU A 14 20.79 20.37 -3.26
C LEU A 14 19.67 19.48 -2.72
N ARG A 15 19.40 18.35 -3.38
CA ARG A 15 18.36 17.41 -2.92
C ARG A 15 18.68 16.84 -1.55
N ARG A 16 19.92 16.42 -1.33
CA ARG A 16 20.34 15.86 -0.04
C ARG A 16 20.15 16.88 1.08
N ALA A 17 20.63 18.11 0.90
CA ALA A 17 20.52 19.20 1.85
C ALA A 17 19.06 19.52 2.21
N LEU A 18 18.20 19.67 1.18
CA LEU A 18 16.80 20.00 1.36
C LEU A 18 16.01 18.87 2.05
N PHE A 19 16.14 17.64 1.57
CA PHE A 19 15.34 16.52 2.07
C PHE A 19 15.76 16.05 3.46
N ARG A 20 17.06 16.02 3.76
CA ARG A 20 17.53 15.49 5.04
C ARG A 20 17.58 16.52 6.16
N TRP A 21 17.78 17.80 5.83
CA TRP A 21 17.87 18.86 6.84
C TRP A 21 16.74 19.86 6.71
N ALA A 22 16.65 20.64 5.62
CA ALA A 22 15.72 21.77 5.57
C ALA A 22 14.24 21.39 5.79
N PHE A 23 13.81 20.25 5.25
CA PHE A 23 12.42 19.78 5.36
C PHE A 23 12.19 18.84 6.55
N ASN A 24 13.24 18.45 7.27
CA ASN A 24 13.14 17.60 8.44
C ASN A 24 13.15 18.47 9.71
N ALA A 25 12.03 18.52 10.43
CA ALA A 25 11.87 19.38 11.60
C ALA A 25 12.87 19.07 12.73
N GLU A 26 13.33 17.82 12.85
CA GLU A 26 14.27 17.38 13.89
C GLU A 26 15.72 17.73 13.54
N GLN A 27 16.06 17.76 12.25
CA GLN A 27 17.45 17.95 11.80
C GLN A 27 17.75 19.36 11.29
N ARG A 28 16.73 20.17 10.99
CA ARG A 28 16.89 21.47 10.32
C ARG A 28 17.76 22.47 11.08
N ASP A 29 17.82 22.38 12.41
CA ASP A 29 18.52 23.34 13.27
C ASP A 29 20.00 23.00 13.49
N SER A 30 20.48 21.84 13.00
CA SER A 30 21.89 21.43 13.14
C SER A 30 22.45 20.74 11.89
N PRO A 31 22.46 21.43 10.73
CA PRO A 31 23.08 20.90 9.51
C PRO A 31 24.62 20.94 9.60
N PRO A 32 25.33 19.92 9.07
CA PRO A 32 26.78 20.00 8.85
C PRO A 32 27.18 21.20 7.98
N ASP A 33 28.41 21.69 8.11
CA ASP A 33 28.88 22.92 7.44
C ASP A 33 28.77 22.90 5.91
N ASP A 34 28.99 21.74 5.28
CA ASP A 34 28.81 21.57 3.84
C ASP A 34 27.33 21.74 3.44
N VAL A 35 26.42 21.18 4.23
CA VAL A 35 24.97 21.30 4.04
C VAL A 35 24.50 22.72 4.32
N ALA A 36 24.96 23.35 5.40
CA ALA A 36 24.60 24.71 5.78
C ALA A 36 24.96 25.73 4.68
N ARG A 37 26.10 25.55 4.00
CA ARG A 37 26.47 26.36 2.82
C ARG A 37 25.49 26.18 1.67
N VAL A 38 25.09 24.95 1.36
CA VAL A 38 24.10 24.67 0.32
C VAL A 38 22.75 25.28 0.66
N LEU A 39 22.29 25.18 1.91
CA LEU A 39 21.02 25.74 2.36
C LEU A 39 21.01 27.27 2.31
N ARG A 40 22.11 27.94 2.69
CA ARG A 40 22.26 29.40 2.52
C ARG A 40 22.15 29.80 1.05
N TRP A 41 22.87 29.12 0.16
CA TRP A 41 22.76 29.38 -1.26
C TRP A 41 21.32 29.23 -1.75
N VAL A 42 20.59 28.20 -1.30
CA VAL A 42 19.17 28.02 -1.67
C VAL A 42 18.31 29.17 -1.16
N ALA A 43 18.48 29.60 0.10
CA ALA A 43 17.71 30.71 0.66
C ALA A 43 17.92 32.02 -0.12
N ASP A 44 19.18 32.35 -0.42
CA ASP A 44 19.56 33.58 -1.12
C ASP A 44 19.11 33.60 -2.59
N ASN A 45 19.02 32.43 -3.21
CA ASN A 45 18.74 32.30 -4.64
C ASN A 45 17.32 31.79 -4.93
N THR A 46 16.41 31.70 -3.96
CA THR A 46 15.03 31.24 -4.21
C THR A 46 14.08 32.41 -4.42
N ALA A 47 13.32 32.38 -5.51
CA ALA A 47 12.29 33.38 -5.76
C ALA A 47 11.20 33.37 -4.66
N PRO A 48 10.68 34.55 -4.25
CA PRO A 48 9.63 34.62 -3.25
C PRO A 48 8.35 33.94 -3.74
N VAL A 49 7.52 33.46 -2.81
CA VAL A 49 6.25 32.77 -3.14
C VAL A 49 5.32 33.69 -3.95
N SER A 50 5.32 34.99 -3.67
CA SER A 50 4.53 35.99 -4.39
C SER A 50 4.81 36.02 -5.90
N ALA A 51 6.01 35.63 -6.34
CA ALA A 51 6.36 35.54 -7.75
C ALA A 51 5.50 34.51 -8.52
N LEU A 52 4.90 33.53 -7.81
CA LEU A 52 3.98 32.55 -8.42
C LEU A 52 2.66 33.16 -8.89
N SER A 53 2.40 34.44 -8.59
CA SER A 53 1.29 35.20 -9.19
C SER A 53 1.46 35.36 -10.70
N ASP A 54 2.70 35.27 -11.23
CA ASP A 54 2.94 35.16 -12.67
C ASP A 54 2.50 33.75 -13.18
N PRO A 55 1.49 33.67 -14.05
CA PRO A 55 1.01 32.39 -14.58
C PRO A 55 2.10 31.59 -15.32
N ALA A 56 3.10 32.24 -15.93
CA ALA A 56 4.20 31.57 -16.61
C ALA A 56 5.14 30.90 -15.60
N LEU A 57 5.46 31.57 -14.50
CA LEU A 57 6.25 30.99 -13.42
C LEU A 57 5.51 29.82 -12.75
N ALA A 58 4.23 30.00 -12.43
CA ALA A 58 3.40 28.94 -11.87
C ALA A 58 3.35 27.70 -12.78
N ARG A 59 3.24 27.89 -14.10
CA ARG A 59 3.30 26.82 -15.11
C ARG A 59 4.61 26.05 -15.02
N ARG A 60 5.74 26.77 -15.02
CA ARG A 60 7.08 26.16 -14.93
C ARG A 60 7.24 25.34 -13.65
N VAL A 61 6.75 25.83 -12.52
CA VAL A 61 6.80 25.09 -11.25
C VAL A 61 5.95 23.83 -11.28
N LEU A 62 4.72 23.90 -11.83
CA LEU A 62 3.88 22.73 -12.01
C LEU A 62 4.52 21.69 -12.94
N ASP A 63 5.16 22.13 -14.02
CA ASP A 63 5.85 21.25 -14.96
C ASP A 63 7.06 20.57 -14.31
N LEU A 64 7.87 21.31 -13.56
CA LEU A 64 8.98 20.73 -12.79
C LEU A 64 8.49 19.73 -11.75
N ALA A 65 7.43 20.08 -11.00
CA ALA A 65 6.85 19.18 -10.01
C ALA A 65 6.37 17.89 -10.66
N THR A 66 5.70 17.96 -11.79
CA THR A 66 5.13 16.80 -12.49
C THR A 66 6.14 16.04 -13.36
N THR A 67 7.41 16.46 -13.40
CA THR A 67 8.49 15.81 -14.14
C THR A 67 9.40 15.01 -13.20
N ARG A 68 10.01 13.95 -13.71
CA ARG A 68 10.98 13.12 -12.99
C ARG A 68 12.38 13.72 -13.12
N SER A 69 13.32 13.27 -12.29
CA SER A 69 14.71 13.71 -12.36
C SER A 69 15.43 13.33 -13.66
N ASP A 70 14.89 12.36 -14.43
CA ASP A 70 15.38 11.96 -15.74
C ASP A 70 14.74 12.77 -16.90
N GLY A 71 14.03 13.86 -16.58
CA GLY A 71 13.37 14.74 -17.56
C GLY A 71 12.06 14.19 -18.14
N LYS A 72 11.68 12.95 -17.85
CA LYS A 72 10.42 12.36 -18.33
C LYS A 72 9.25 12.78 -17.44
N ARG A 73 8.05 12.90 -18.02
CA ARG A 73 6.83 13.15 -17.23
C ARG A 73 6.60 12.04 -16.21
N SER A 74 6.13 12.42 -15.03
CA SER A 74 5.70 11.46 -14.00
C SER A 74 4.52 10.65 -14.52
N ALA A 75 4.35 9.42 -14.02
CA ALA A 75 3.15 8.64 -14.29
C ALA A 75 1.89 9.45 -13.96
N ALA A 76 0.82 9.28 -14.73
CA ALA A 76 -0.39 10.09 -14.67
C ALA A 76 -0.95 10.28 -13.25
N ASN A 77 -1.05 9.20 -12.46
CA ASN A 77 -1.48 9.25 -11.05
C ASN A 77 -0.51 10.05 -10.16
N VAL A 78 0.80 9.91 -10.38
CA VAL A 78 1.83 10.65 -9.64
C VAL A 78 1.76 12.14 -9.99
N ALA A 79 1.60 12.48 -11.27
CA ALA A 79 1.45 13.86 -11.71
C ALA A 79 0.20 14.52 -11.09
N ARG A 80 -0.95 13.83 -11.08
CA ARG A 80 -2.18 14.29 -10.41
C ARG A 80 -1.94 14.55 -8.92
N ARG A 81 -1.33 13.59 -8.21
CA ARG A 81 -1.02 13.75 -6.77
C ARG A 81 -0.09 14.94 -6.51
N LYS A 82 0.97 15.09 -7.30
CA LYS A 82 1.91 16.21 -7.14
C LYS A 82 1.25 17.56 -7.42
N ARG A 83 0.38 17.66 -8.43
CA ARG A 83 -0.44 18.87 -8.66
C ARG A 83 -1.32 19.19 -7.46
N MET A 84 -1.98 18.18 -6.89
CA MET A 84 -2.84 18.34 -5.72
C MET A 84 -2.06 18.85 -4.50
N ILE A 85 -0.91 18.25 -4.21
CA ILE A 85 -0.03 18.69 -3.11
C ILE A 85 0.40 20.14 -3.32
N LEU A 86 0.85 20.48 -4.55
CA LEU A 86 1.26 21.84 -4.88
C LEU A 86 0.09 22.82 -4.77
N ALA A 87 -1.10 22.46 -5.26
CA ALA A 87 -2.29 23.29 -5.15
C ALA A 87 -2.66 23.54 -3.69
N ASN A 88 -2.63 22.52 -2.83
CA ASN A 88 -2.91 22.69 -1.40
C ASN A 88 -1.87 23.57 -0.71
N ALA A 89 -0.59 23.45 -1.08
CA ALA A 89 0.45 24.35 -0.56
C ALA A 89 0.20 25.82 -0.97
N MET A 90 -0.31 26.05 -2.19
CA MET A 90 -0.72 27.38 -2.61
C MET A 90 -2.00 27.86 -1.93
N ASP A 91 -2.97 26.98 -1.66
CA ASP A 91 -4.16 27.31 -0.86
C ASP A 91 -3.74 27.80 0.54
N TYR A 92 -2.77 27.12 1.18
CA TYR A 92 -2.19 27.57 2.46
C TYR A 92 -1.47 28.92 2.34
N ALA A 93 -0.73 29.13 1.25
CA ALA A 93 -0.04 30.40 1.01
C ALA A 93 -1.02 31.58 0.81
N VAL A 94 -2.21 31.32 0.27
CA VAL A 94 -3.30 32.32 0.12
C VAL A 94 -4.00 32.56 1.45
N THR A 95 -4.46 31.50 2.10
CA THR A 95 -5.38 31.58 3.24
C THR A 95 -4.69 31.91 4.56
N GLU A 96 -3.62 31.19 4.88
CA GLU A 96 -2.96 31.27 6.20
C GLU A 96 -1.79 32.26 6.19
N GLN A 97 -0.99 32.27 5.11
CA GLN A 97 0.20 33.11 5.02
C GLN A 97 -0.04 34.44 4.32
N LYS A 98 -1.16 34.58 3.60
CA LYS A 98 -1.53 35.78 2.82
C LYS A 98 -0.43 36.27 1.86
N LEU A 99 0.39 35.35 1.36
CA LEU A 99 1.50 35.63 0.42
C LEU A 99 1.04 35.72 -1.04
N LEU A 100 -0.17 35.25 -1.32
CA LEU A 100 -0.80 35.21 -2.65
C LEU A 100 -2.26 35.65 -2.54
N GLY A 101 -2.77 36.34 -3.56
CA GLY A 101 -4.19 36.74 -3.63
C GLY A 101 -5.13 35.63 -4.07
N THR A 102 -4.67 34.75 -4.98
CA THR A 102 -5.43 33.59 -5.47
C THR A 102 -4.49 32.39 -5.62
N ASN A 103 -5.05 31.19 -5.83
CA ASN A 103 -4.25 30.00 -6.06
C ASN A 103 -3.89 29.86 -7.54
N PRO A 104 -2.66 30.18 -7.95
CA PRO A 104 -2.29 30.20 -9.37
C PRO A 104 -2.40 28.81 -10.01
N ILE A 105 -2.19 27.73 -9.24
CA ILE A 105 -2.17 26.35 -9.75
C ILE A 105 -3.58 25.85 -10.10
N ARG A 106 -4.60 26.35 -9.40
CA ARG A 106 -6.01 26.06 -9.71
C ARG A 106 -6.45 26.78 -10.97
N ASP A 107 -5.96 28.01 -11.18
CA ASP A 107 -6.28 28.85 -12.35
C ASP A 107 -5.60 28.36 -13.64
N LEU A 108 -4.54 27.56 -13.51
CA LEU A 108 -3.87 26.96 -14.68
C LEU A 108 -4.77 25.95 -15.39
N LYS A 109 -5.04 26.19 -16.68
CA LYS A 109 -5.57 25.17 -17.60
C LYS A 109 -4.54 24.05 -17.76
N TRP A 110 -4.78 22.93 -17.10
CA TRP A 110 -3.89 21.76 -17.13
C TRP A 110 -4.66 20.53 -17.63
N SER A 111 -4.14 19.91 -18.69
CA SER A 111 -4.73 18.67 -19.21
C SER A 111 -4.45 17.53 -18.25
N VAL A 112 -5.52 17.02 -17.65
CA VAL A 112 -5.43 15.93 -16.68
C VAL A 112 -5.06 14.63 -17.43
N PRO A 113 -3.92 14.00 -17.11
CA PRO A 113 -3.58 12.72 -17.71
C PRO A 113 -4.68 11.69 -17.42
N LYS A 114 -5.14 10.96 -18.44
CA LYS A 114 -6.13 9.89 -18.28
C LYS A 114 -5.51 8.77 -17.42
N THR A 115 -6.27 8.29 -16.45
CA THR A 115 -5.87 7.16 -15.58
C THR A 115 -7.05 6.22 -15.48
N SER A 116 -6.81 4.93 -15.72
CA SER A 116 -7.75 3.91 -15.27
C SER A 116 -7.54 3.67 -13.79
N THR A 117 -8.64 3.61 -13.04
CA THR A 117 -8.68 3.17 -11.65
C THR A 117 -9.00 1.68 -11.53
N GLU A 118 -9.36 1.04 -12.64
CA GLU A 118 -9.75 -0.36 -12.67
C GLU A 118 -8.55 -1.29 -12.50
N VAL A 119 -8.81 -2.46 -11.92
CA VAL A 119 -7.85 -3.54 -11.84
C VAL A 119 -7.53 -4.04 -13.25
N ASP A 120 -6.24 -4.12 -13.55
CA ASP A 120 -5.76 -4.84 -14.72
C ASP A 120 -5.95 -6.34 -14.48
N ARG A 121 -6.90 -6.96 -15.18
CA ARG A 121 -7.20 -8.41 -15.04
C ARG A 121 -5.97 -9.28 -15.23
N ARG A 122 -4.98 -8.84 -16.02
CA ARG A 122 -3.72 -9.57 -16.25
C ARG A 122 -2.83 -9.64 -15.01
N SER A 123 -3.10 -8.81 -14.00
CA SER A 123 -2.38 -8.84 -12.71
C SER A 123 -2.92 -9.89 -11.73
N VAL A 124 -4.14 -10.38 -11.95
CA VAL A 124 -4.85 -11.30 -11.04
C VAL A 124 -4.44 -12.75 -11.31
N ILE A 125 -4.06 -13.45 -10.24
CA ILE A 125 -3.70 -14.87 -10.27
C ILE A 125 -4.89 -15.76 -9.89
N ASN A 126 -4.90 -16.98 -10.42
CA ASN A 126 -5.87 -18.00 -10.01
C ASN A 126 -5.42 -18.77 -8.75
N PRO A 127 -6.30 -19.56 -8.10
CA PRO A 127 -5.97 -20.31 -6.89
C PRO A 127 -4.79 -21.26 -7.02
N ARG A 128 -4.64 -21.93 -8.17
CA ARG A 128 -3.50 -22.83 -8.42
C ARG A 128 -2.17 -22.06 -8.42
N GLN A 129 -2.12 -20.92 -9.08
CA GLN A 129 -0.95 -20.04 -9.10
C GLN A 129 -0.64 -19.46 -7.71
N ALA A 130 -1.66 -19.10 -6.93
CA ALA A 130 -1.49 -18.60 -5.58
C ALA A 130 -0.82 -19.65 -4.67
N ARG A 131 -1.33 -20.89 -4.66
CA ARG A 131 -0.72 -21.99 -3.90
C ARG A 131 0.72 -22.27 -4.32
N ALA A 132 0.99 -22.27 -5.63
CA ALA A 132 2.36 -22.45 -6.14
C ALA A 132 3.30 -21.33 -5.68
N LEU A 133 2.84 -20.08 -5.67
CA LEU A 133 3.62 -18.94 -5.17
C LEU A 133 3.86 -19.04 -3.66
N LEU A 134 2.85 -19.38 -2.87
CA LEU A 134 2.98 -19.57 -1.42
C LEU A 134 3.98 -20.69 -1.08
N SER A 135 3.90 -21.82 -1.79
CA SER A 135 4.87 -22.92 -1.67
C SER A 135 6.29 -22.46 -2.03
N ALA A 136 6.44 -21.73 -3.14
CA ALA A 136 7.73 -21.19 -3.55
C ALA A 136 8.30 -20.12 -2.60
N VAL A 137 7.47 -19.40 -1.85
CA VAL A 137 7.89 -18.54 -0.75
C VAL A 137 8.39 -19.39 0.42
N GLY A 138 7.62 -20.40 0.85
CA GLY A 138 7.98 -21.26 1.98
C GLY A 138 9.32 -21.99 1.81
N ALA A 139 9.67 -22.33 0.57
CA ALA A 139 10.95 -22.97 0.25
C ALA A 139 12.18 -22.05 0.37
N GLN A 140 12.02 -20.74 0.58
CA GLN A 140 13.13 -19.80 0.66
C GLN A 140 13.71 -19.73 2.08
N GLN A 141 15.03 -19.82 2.22
CA GLN A 141 15.70 -19.68 3.52
C GLN A 141 16.41 -18.32 3.64
N PRO A 142 16.50 -17.72 4.85
CA PRO A 142 15.94 -18.20 6.12
C PRO A 142 14.51 -17.70 6.41
N SER A 143 13.98 -16.76 5.61
CA SER A 143 12.76 -16.01 5.93
C SER A 143 11.46 -16.59 5.35
N GLY A 144 11.54 -17.53 4.41
CA GLY A 144 10.41 -17.99 3.61
C GLY A 144 9.24 -18.56 4.42
N PRO A 145 9.47 -19.52 5.34
CA PRO A 145 8.39 -20.12 6.13
C PRO A 145 7.50 -19.08 6.84
N ARG A 146 8.13 -18.07 7.47
CA ARG A 146 7.46 -16.95 8.15
C ARG A 146 6.64 -16.05 7.21
N LEU A 147 6.97 -16.04 5.92
CA LEU A 147 6.32 -15.20 4.92
C LEU A 147 5.14 -15.88 4.23
N VAL A 148 4.96 -17.20 4.39
CA VAL A 148 3.83 -17.93 3.79
C VAL A 148 2.51 -17.37 4.32
N ALA A 149 2.34 -17.35 5.65
CA ALA A 149 1.15 -16.80 6.28
C ALA A 149 0.97 -15.30 5.96
N PHE A 150 2.07 -14.55 5.82
CA PHE A 150 2.03 -13.12 5.47
C PHE A 150 1.39 -12.86 4.09
N PHE A 151 1.76 -13.64 3.07
CA PHE A 151 1.11 -13.53 1.76
C PHE A 151 -0.26 -14.21 1.72
N ALA A 152 -0.45 -15.29 2.49
CA ALA A 152 -1.71 -16.01 2.57
C ALA A 152 -2.85 -15.10 3.09
N VAL A 153 -2.63 -14.31 4.15
CA VAL A 153 -3.67 -13.38 4.64
C VAL A 153 -4.06 -12.32 3.59
N MET A 154 -3.12 -11.90 2.73
CA MET A 154 -3.44 -10.97 1.63
C MET A 154 -4.28 -11.64 0.54
N TYR A 155 -3.97 -12.90 0.23
CA TYR A 155 -4.64 -13.65 -0.83
C TYR A 155 -6.00 -14.20 -0.43
N TYR A 156 -6.15 -14.64 0.82
CA TYR A 156 -7.34 -15.32 1.30
C TYR A 156 -8.31 -14.40 2.06
N SER A 157 -7.82 -13.30 2.64
CA SER A 157 -8.64 -12.34 3.39
C SER A 157 -8.51 -10.90 2.88
N ALA A 158 -7.96 -10.72 1.68
CA ALA A 158 -7.82 -9.43 1.00
C ALA A 158 -7.04 -8.37 1.80
N LEU A 159 -6.17 -8.70 2.74
CA LEU A 159 -5.45 -7.68 3.53
C LEU A 159 -4.51 -6.84 2.66
N ARG A 160 -4.37 -5.56 3.03
CA ARG A 160 -3.25 -4.75 2.54
C ARG A 160 -1.95 -5.19 3.22
N PRO A 161 -0.78 -5.04 2.58
CA PRO A 161 0.50 -5.33 3.21
C PRO A 161 0.69 -4.62 4.55
N GLU A 162 0.26 -3.37 4.67
CA GLU A 162 0.39 -2.59 5.91
C GLU A 162 -0.54 -3.10 7.02
N GLU A 163 -1.74 -3.58 6.67
CA GLU A 163 -2.68 -4.20 7.62
C GLU A 163 -2.17 -5.56 8.09
N ALA A 164 -1.58 -6.35 7.18
CA ALA A 164 -1.01 -7.64 7.55
C ALA A 164 0.14 -7.46 8.54
N ILE A 165 1.02 -6.47 8.35
CA ILE A 165 2.18 -6.24 9.23
C ILE A 165 1.78 -5.78 10.63
N SER A 166 0.63 -5.12 10.79
CA SER A 166 0.15 -4.67 12.10
C SER A 166 -0.60 -5.73 12.90
N LEU A 167 -0.85 -6.93 12.33
CA LEU A 167 -1.54 -8.00 13.05
C LEU A 167 -0.73 -8.51 14.25
N THR A 168 -1.44 -8.71 15.35
CA THR A 168 -0.95 -9.39 16.55
C THR A 168 -1.64 -10.74 16.73
N ARG A 169 -1.15 -11.55 17.67
CA ARG A 169 -1.76 -12.82 18.04
C ARG A 169 -3.22 -12.64 18.50
N SER A 170 -3.52 -11.58 19.23
CA SER A 170 -4.89 -11.29 19.69
C SER A 170 -5.87 -10.90 18.57
N ASP A 171 -5.36 -10.60 17.38
CA ASP A 171 -6.18 -10.23 16.23
C ASP A 171 -6.60 -11.44 15.39
N VAL A 172 -6.17 -12.65 15.76
CA VAL A 172 -6.46 -13.91 15.05
C VAL A 172 -7.32 -14.79 15.92
N ALA A 173 -8.55 -15.06 15.49
CA ALA A 173 -9.41 -16.08 16.08
C ALA A 173 -9.43 -17.31 15.16
N LEU A 174 -8.95 -18.44 15.68
CA LEU A 174 -8.99 -19.73 15.01
C LEU A 174 -10.01 -20.62 15.72
N PRO A 175 -10.79 -21.42 14.98
CA PRO A 175 -11.60 -22.47 15.58
C PRO A 175 -10.71 -23.50 16.28
N ASP A 176 -11.24 -24.18 17.28
CA ASP A 176 -10.50 -25.23 17.99
C ASP A 176 -10.32 -26.47 17.09
N LEU A 177 -9.26 -27.24 17.36
CA LEU A 177 -9.12 -28.55 16.72
C LEU A 177 -10.24 -29.46 17.22
N VAL A 178 -10.68 -30.38 16.37
CA VAL A 178 -11.68 -31.39 16.72
C VAL A 178 -10.99 -32.72 16.92
N TRP A 179 -11.35 -33.44 17.97
CA TRP A 179 -10.84 -34.78 18.21
C TRP A 179 -11.52 -35.76 17.26
N ASP A 180 -10.72 -36.45 16.43
CA ASP A 180 -11.20 -37.55 15.60
C ASP A 180 -11.10 -38.87 16.39
N GLU A 181 -12.26 -39.44 16.74
CA GLU A 181 -12.34 -40.71 17.46
C GLU A 181 -11.81 -41.90 16.64
N ASP A 182 -11.94 -41.86 15.32
CA ASP A 182 -11.52 -42.96 14.45
C ASP A 182 -10.00 -42.93 14.21
N GLY A 183 -9.45 -41.74 13.99
CA GLY A 183 -8.01 -41.51 13.80
C GLY A 183 -7.20 -41.38 15.10
N GLN A 184 -7.87 -41.19 16.24
CA GLN A 184 -7.25 -40.89 17.55
C GLN A 184 -6.28 -39.69 17.49
N GLU A 185 -6.64 -38.66 16.71
CA GLU A 185 -5.83 -37.47 16.50
C GLU A 185 -6.66 -36.19 16.46
N TRP A 186 -6.05 -35.07 16.81
CA TRP A 186 -6.67 -33.75 16.67
C TRP A 186 -6.60 -33.28 15.22
N GLN A 187 -7.75 -33.01 14.61
CA GLN A 187 -7.88 -32.59 13.21
C GLN A 187 -8.39 -31.16 13.08
N GLU A 188 -8.12 -30.55 11.92
CA GLU A 188 -8.63 -29.24 11.57
C GLU A 188 -10.14 -29.33 11.28
N PRO A 189 -10.97 -28.46 11.88
CA PRO A 189 -12.43 -28.55 11.78
C PRO A 189 -12.99 -28.24 10.38
N GLY A 190 -12.13 -27.84 9.42
CA GLY A 190 -12.59 -27.34 8.12
C GLY A 190 -13.35 -26.01 8.22
N GLU A 191 -13.20 -25.30 9.33
CA GLU A 191 -13.89 -24.04 9.62
C GLU A 191 -13.06 -22.80 9.27
N TRP A 192 -13.78 -21.68 9.11
CA TRP A 192 -13.20 -20.40 8.75
C TRP A 192 -12.54 -19.73 9.97
N CYS A 193 -11.45 -18.99 9.73
CA CYS A 193 -10.87 -18.13 10.76
C CYS A 193 -11.44 -16.71 10.69
N GLU A 194 -11.30 -15.95 11.78
CA GLU A 194 -11.60 -14.52 11.81
C GLU A 194 -10.34 -13.70 12.11
N LEU A 195 -10.19 -12.60 11.38
CA LEU A 195 -9.15 -11.59 11.59
C LEU A 195 -9.78 -10.28 12.02
N HIS A 196 -9.30 -9.74 13.15
CA HIS A 196 -9.79 -8.51 13.78
C HIS A 196 -8.83 -7.36 13.49
N PHE A 197 -9.36 -6.21 13.08
CA PHE A 197 -8.51 -5.08 12.70
C PHE A 197 -8.85 -3.86 13.51
N ARG A 198 -7.90 -3.45 14.35
CA ARG A 198 -8.00 -2.23 15.14
C ARG A 198 -7.43 -1.02 14.39
N GLU A 199 -6.18 -1.06 13.88
CA GLU A 199 -5.57 0.10 13.18
C GLU A 199 -4.45 -0.28 12.17
N PRO A 200 -4.22 0.48 11.07
CA PRO A 200 -3.12 0.28 10.13
C PRO A 200 -1.89 1.16 10.45
N ALA A 201 -0.69 0.62 10.33
CA ALA A 201 0.59 1.34 10.53
C ALA A 201 1.42 1.44 9.22
N PRO A 202 1.24 2.50 8.40
CA PRO A 202 2.02 2.70 7.18
C PRO A 202 3.51 2.98 7.44
N ASP A 203 4.37 2.48 6.54
CA ASP A 203 5.82 2.71 6.54
C ASP A 203 6.14 4.11 6.00
N ALA A 204 6.44 5.05 6.91
CA ALA A 204 6.85 6.43 6.59
C ALA A 204 8.39 6.56 6.51
N GLY A 205 9.12 5.59 7.05
CA GLY A 205 10.56 5.66 7.28
C GLY A 205 10.87 6.42 8.57
N GLY A 206 11.78 5.87 9.40
CA GLY A 206 12.03 6.40 10.75
C GLY A 206 12.65 7.79 10.80
N GLU A 207 13.15 8.31 9.68
CA GLU A 207 13.59 9.70 9.56
C GLU A 207 12.40 10.70 9.52
N TRP A 208 11.15 10.23 9.48
CA TRP A 208 9.92 11.02 9.28
C TRP A 208 8.81 10.70 10.29
N THR A 209 9.14 10.08 11.41
CA THR A 209 8.21 9.71 12.49
C THR A 209 8.69 10.29 13.80
N ASP A 210 7.78 10.87 14.59
CA ASP A 210 8.09 11.52 15.88
C ASP A 210 8.77 10.58 16.91
N ASP A 211 8.69 9.26 16.71
CA ASP A 211 9.27 8.24 17.59
C ASP A 211 10.47 7.48 16.98
N GLY A 212 10.93 7.88 15.79
CA GLY A 212 12.00 7.21 15.05
C GLY A 212 11.64 5.80 14.52
N SER A 213 10.40 5.34 14.70
CA SER A 213 9.96 4.04 14.20
C SER A 213 9.81 4.06 12.68
N ARG A 214 10.08 2.96 11.98
CA ARG A 214 9.93 2.96 10.50
C ARG A 214 8.46 3.18 10.07
N ARG A 215 7.51 2.95 10.96
CA ARG A 215 6.09 2.95 10.67
C ARG A 215 5.36 3.82 11.68
N GLU A 216 4.74 4.87 11.18
CA GLU A 216 3.83 5.66 11.98
C GLU A 216 2.57 4.83 12.26
N ALA A 217 2.30 4.52 13.53
CA ALA A 217 0.99 4.03 13.93
C ALA A 217 -0.03 5.14 13.66
N ARG A 218 -0.70 5.09 12.50
CA ARG A 218 -1.75 6.05 12.22
C ARG A 218 -2.94 5.68 13.07
N LYS A 219 -3.12 6.42 14.18
CA LYS A 219 -4.28 6.38 15.07
C LYS A 219 -5.63 6.50 14.35
N GLN A 220 -5.66 6.80 13.05
CA GLN A 220 -6.89 7.10 12.32
C GLN A 220 -6.85 6.54 10.88
N LEU A 221 -7.75 5.59 10.59
CA LEU A 221 -8.25 5.45 9.22
C LEU A 221 -9.01 6.73 8.88
N LYS A 222 -8.52 7.50 7.90
CA LYS A 222 -9.30 8.58 7.29
C LYS A 222 -10.68 7.99 6.92
N HIS A 223 -11.74 8.52 7.54
CA HIS A 223 -13.17 8.19 7.39
C HIS A 223 -13.82 7.18 8.36
N ARG A 224 -13.24 6.78 9.49
CA ARG A 224 -13.99 6.01 10.51
C ARG A 224 -13.95 6.65 11.89
N ALA A 225 -15.07 6.59 12.60
CA ALA A 225 -15.16 6.93 14.01
C ALA A 225 -14.26 5.99 14.84
N GLU A 226 -13.80 6.51 15.99
CA GLU A 226 -12.94 5.81 16.95
C GLU A 226 -13.55 4.45 17.36
N GLY A 227 -12.72 3.39 17.43
CA GLY A 227 -13.13 2.07 17.93
C GLY A 227 -13.80 1.11 16.94
N HIS A 228 -13.93 1.46 15.65
CA HIS A 228 -14.60 0.58 14.69
C HIS A 228 -13.67 -0.53 14.16
N GLU A 229 -13.69 -1.69 14.85
CA GLU A 229 -13.05 -2.91 14.36
C GLU A 229 -13.76 -3.40 13.08
N ARG A 230 -12.99 -3.72 12.04
CA ARG A 230 -13.50 -4.59 10.96
C ARG A 230 -13.15 -6.02 11.29
N ARG A 231 -14.05 -6.95 10.99
CA ARG A 231 -13.78 -8.39 10.99
C ARG A 231 -13.75 -8.88 9.57
N VAL A 232 -12.76 -9.71 9.26
CA VAL A 232 -12.64 -10.37 7.96
C VAL A 232 -12.47 -11.85 8.18
N THR A 233 -13.21 -12.63 7.42
CA THR A 233 -13.13 -14.07 7.49
C THR A 233 -12.02 -14.59 6.57
N GLY A 234 -11.45 -15.73 6.94
CA GLY A 234 -10.51 -16.48 6.11
C GLY A 234 -11.04 -17.90 5.87
N PRO A 235 -10.89 -18.44 4.66
CA PRO A 235 -11.30 -19.81 4.36
C PRO A 235 -10.49 -20.83 5.18
N PRO A 236 -10.95 -22.09 5.26
CA PRO A 236 -10.28 -23.13 6.05
C PRO A 236 -8.80 -23.34 5.71
N GLU A 237 -8.43 -23.16 4.43
CA GLU A 237 -7.02 -23.21 4.01
C GLU A 237 -6.15 -22.15 4.69
N LEU A 238 -6.69 -20.95 4.96
CA LEU A 238 -6.00 -19.93 5.72
C LEU A 238 -5.92 -20.29 7.21
N THR A 239 -6.96 -20.92 7.77
CA THR A 239 -6.97 -21.42 9.16
C THR A 239 -5.77 -22.31 9.43
N VAL A 240 -5.55 -23.32 8.58
CA VAL A 240 -4.42 -24.25 8.70
C VAL A 240 -3.07 -23.53 8.63
N ILE A 241 -2.92 -22.61 7.66
CA ILE A 241 -1.69 -21.83 7.48
C ILE A 241 -1.40 -20.95 8.70
N LEU A 242 -2.43 -20.29 9.25
CA LEU A 242 -2.29 -19.43 10.42
C LEU A 242 -1.98 -20.22 11.68
N ARG A 243 -2.61 -21.39 11.88
CA ARG A 243 -2.34 -22.25 13.04
C ARG A 243 -0.89 -22.71 13.05
N ALA A 244 -0.40 -23.22 11.91
CA ALA A 244 1.00 -23.62 11.78
C ALA A 244 1.96 -22.45 12.03
N HIS A 245 1.66 -21.28 11.47
CA HIS A 245 2.49 -20.09 11.66
C HIS A 245 2.52 -19.58 13.11
N LEU A 246 1.38 -19.57 13.80
CA LEU A 246 1.30 -19.20 15.21
C LEU A 246 2.15 -20.13 16.08
N ARG A 247 2.06 -21.45 15.85
CA ARG A 247 2.83 -22.47 16.57
C ARG A 247 4.34 -22.33 16.33
N ASP A 248 4.75 -22.15 15.07
CA ASP A 248 6.16 -22.31 14.69
C ASP A 248 6.96 -21.00 14.77
N HIS A 249 6.29 -19.84 14.73
CA HIS A 249 6.96 -18.56 14.45
C HIS A 249 6.57 -17.39 15.33
N VAL A 250 5.50 -17.50 16.12
CA VAL A 250 4.93 -16.37 16.88
C VAL A 250 5.13 -16.61 18.37
N ALA A 251 5.62 -15.59 19.07
CA ALA A 251 5.78 -15.66 20.51
C ALA A 251 4.43 -15.84 21.23
N GLU A 252 4.47 -16.42 22.42
CA GLU A 252 3.32 -16.46 23.32
C GLU A 252 3.01 -15.05 23.85
N GLY A 253 1.71 -14.75 23.96
CA GLY A 253 1.21 -13.46 24.44
C GLY A 253 0.33 -12.70 23.44
N PRO A 254 -0.70 -11.99 23.91
CA PRO A 254 -1.73 -11.39 23.05
C PRO A 254 -1.18 -10.28 22.13
N GLY A 255 -0.18 -9.52 22.60
CA GLY A 255 0.48 -8.45 21.84
C GLY A 255 1.61 -8.91 20.92
N ALA A 256 1.90 -10.22 20.84
CA ALA A 256 2.95 -10.73 19.97
C ALA A 256 2.60 -10.45 18.50
N ARG A 257 3.52 -9.82 17.77
CA ARG A 257 3.33 -9.53 16.34
C ARG A 257 3.26 -10.83 15.54
N LEU A 258 2.28 -10.92 14.66
CA LEU A 258 2.09 -12.09 13.82
C LEU A 258 3.24 -12.25 12.82
N PHE A 259 3.77 -11.15 12.27
CA PHE A 259 4.87 -11.20 11.30
C PHE A 259 6.06 -10.35 11.73
N THR A 260 7.22 -11.00 11.90
CA THR A 260 8.47 -10.34 12.29
C THR A 260 9.60 -10.68 11.32
N GLY A 261 10.66 -9.86 11.34
CA GLY A 261 11.94 -10.25 10.75
C GLY A 261 12.54 -11.49 11.43
N VAL A 262 13.47 -12.17 10.74
CA VAL A 262 14.20 -13.34 11.28
C VAL A 262 14.98 -12.97 12.55
N ARG A 263 15.51 -11.74 12.62
CA ARG A 263 16.21 -11.19 13.79
C ARG A 263 15.27 -10.52 14.81
N GLY A 264 13.96 -10.76 14.71
CA GLY A 264 12.94 -10.01 15.45
C GLY A 264 12.62 -8.64 14.82
N GLY A 265 11.72 -7.92 15.48
CA GLY A 265 11.26 -6.58 15.06
C GLY A 265 10.37 -6.58 13.80
N ASP A 266 10.12 -5.38 13.29
CA ASP A 266 9.24 -5.13 12.14
C ASP A 266 9.68 -5.90 10.90
N LEU A 267 8.70 -6.49 10.18
CA LEU A 267 8.95 -7.06 8.88
C LEU A 267 9.29 -5.95 7.86
N PRO A 268 10.53 -5.89 7.32
CA PRO A 268 10.91 -4.81 6.43
C PRO A 268 10.27 -4.96 5.05
N THR A 269 9.84 -3.83 4.49
CA THR A 269 9.21 -3.77 3.16
C THR A 269 10.07 -4.38 2.05
N ILE A 270 11.39 -4.18 2.13
CA ILE A 270 12.32 -4.72 1.15
C ILE A 270 12.42 -6.25 1.21
N THR A 271 12.29 -6.85 2.39
CA THR A 271 12.46 -8.28 2.64
C THR A 271 11.35 -9.07 1.96
N TYR A 272 10.09 -8.77 2.25
CA TYR A 272 8.98 -9.51 1.64
C TYR A 272 8.88 -9.23 0.13
N ARG A 273 9.21 -8.01 -0.34
CA ARG A 273 9.21 -7.71 -1.79
C ARG A 273 10.26 -8.53 -2.54
N ARG A 274 11.43 -8.74 -1.93
CA ARG A 274 12.48 -9.58 -2.51
C ARG A 274 12.03 -11.04 -2.57
N ALA A 275 11.50 -11.57 -1.47
CA ALA A 275 11.01 -12.95 -1.41
C ALA A 275 9.89 -13.21 -2.43
N TRP A 276 8.97 -12.26 -2.59
CA TRP A 276 7.90 -12.32 -3.59
C TRP A 276 8.43 -12.37 -5.01
N ARG A 277 9.41 -11.51 -5.34
CA ARG A 277 10.04 -11.50 -6.67
C ARG A 277 10.73 -12.83 -6.97
N GLN A 278 11.43 -13.39 -6.00
CA GLN A 278 12.10 -14.68 -6.13
C GLN A 278 11.10 -15.82 -6.32
N ALA A 279 9.99 -15.82 -5.58
CA ALA A 279 8.92 -16.81 -5.76
C ALA A 279 8.30 -16.73 -7.16
N ARG A 280 7.99 -15.52 -7.65
CA ARG A 280 7.51 -15.33 -9.03
C ARG A 280 8.48 -15.88 -10.07
N ARG A 281 9.78 -15.60 -9.91
CA ARG A 281 10.81 -16.06 -10.85
C ARG A 281 10.92 -17.59 -10.89
N LYS A 282 10.64 -18.27 -9.77
CA LYS A 282 10.65 -19.73 -9.66
C LYS A 282 9.39 -20.39 -10.25
N VAL A 283 8.23 -19.75 -10.09
CA VAL A 283 6.92 -20.35 -10.44
C VAL A 283 6.49 -20.03 -11.87
N PHE A 284 6.80 -18.82 -12.36
CA PHE A 284 6.31 -18.33 -13.64
C PHE A 284 7.31 -18.55 -14.77
N THR A 285 6.77 -18.73 -15.99
CA THR A 285 7.59 -18.65 -17.21
C THR A 285 8.18 -17.26 -17.37
N ASP A 286 9.24 -17.10 -18.18
CA ASP A 286 9.84 -15.78 -18.44
C ASP A 286 8.80 -14.75 -18.92
N GLN A 287 7.92 -15.16 -19.84
CA GLN A 287 6.84 -14.31 -20.35
C GLN A 287 5.87 -13.89 -19.24
N GLN A 288 5.46 -14.82 -18.37
CA GLN A 288 4.56 -14.52 -17.25
C GLN A 288 5.24 -13.64 -16.20
N TYR A 289 6.53 -13.86 -15.94
CA TYR A 289 7.30 -13.08 -14.99
C TYR A 289 7.45 -11.61 -15.40
N GLU A 290 7.67 -11.36 -16.69
CA GLU A 290 7.74 -10.00 -17.27
C GLU A 290 6.36 -9.32 -17.38
N SER A 291 5.28 -10.12 -17.38
CA SER A 291 3.92 -9.60 -17.40
C SER A 291 3.51 -8.93 -16.06
N PRO A 292 2.39 -8.19 -16.03
CA PRO A 292 1.82 -7.64 -14.80
C PRO A 292 1.36 -8.70 -13.76
N LEU A 293 1.33 -9.99 -14.11
CA LEU A 293 0.78 -11.09 -13.30
C LEU A 293 1.41 -11.16 -11.91
N ALA A 294 0.61 -10.86 -10.87
CA ALA A 294 1.04 -10.84 -9.48
C ALA A 294 2.36 -10.05 -9.23
N ARG A 295 2.63 -9.00 -10.02
CA ARG A 295 3.92 -8.28 -9.98
C ARG A 295 4.24 -7.73 -8.59
N ARG A 296 3.23 -7.32 -7.84
CA ARG A 296 3.34 -6.78 -6.47
C ARG A 296 2.60 -7.69 -5.50
N PRO A 297 3.04 -7.78 -4.23
CA PRO A 297 2.26 -8.44 -3.18
C PRO A 297 0.83 -7.90 -3.05
N TYR A 298 0.64 -6.59 -3.29
CA TYR A 298 -0.69 -5.96 -3.30
C TYR A 298 -1.65 -6.57 -4.32
N ASP A 299 -1.14 -7.17 -5.40
CA ASP A 299 -1.98 -7.80 -6.42
C ASP A 299 -2.66 -9.08 -5.88
N LEU A 300 -2.20 -9.65 -4.75
CA LEU A 300 -2.90 -10.73 -4.04
C LEU A 300 -4.25 -10.29 -3.48
N ARG A 301 -4.33 -9.05 -2.98
CA ARG A 301 -5.59 -8.46 -2.55
C ARG A 301 -6.54 -8.27 -3.73
N HIS A 302 -6.01 -7.86 -4.89
CA HIS A 302 -6.82 -7.81 -6.11
C HIS A 302 -7.34 -9.20 -6.47
N ALA A 303 -6.48 -10.23 -6.45
CA ALA A 303 -6.88 -11.60 -6.74
C ALA A 303 -7.95 -12.13 -5.77
N CYS A 304 -7.83 -11.84 -4.47
CA CYS A 304 -8.81 -12.19 -3.46
C CYS A 304 -10.20 -11.61 -3.78
N VAL A 305 -10.26 -10.28 -3.92
CA VAL A 305 -11.52 -9.55 -4.15
C VAL A 305 -12.15 -9.94 -5.49
N SER A 306 -11.34 -10.07 -6.54
CA SER A 306 -11.80 -10.56 -7.83
C SER A 306 -12.38 -11.97 -7.72
N THR A 307 -11.74 -12.87 -6.97
CA THR A 307 -12.23 -14.24 -6.76
C THR A 307 -13.58 -14.25 -6.04
N TRP A 308 -13.75 -13.44 -4.98
CA TRP A 308 -15.04 -13.35 -4.28
C TRP A 308 -16.16 -12.81 -5.18
N LEU A 309 -15.88 -11.76 -5.96
CA LEU A 309 -16.84 -11.20 -6.91
C LEU A 309 -17.18 -12.20 -8.03
N SER A 310 -16.21 -12.92 -8.57
CA SER A 310 -16.42 -13.95 -9.59
C SER A 310 -17.11 -15.21 -9.05
N GLY A 311 -16.93 -15.52 -7.77
CA GLY A 311 -17.75 -16.51 -7.04
C GLY A 311 -19.19 -16.03 -6.78
N GLY A 312 -19.48 -14.77 -7.12
CA GLY A 312 -20.78 -14.14 -7.01
C GLY A 312 -21.21 -13.85 -5.58
N VAL A 313 -20.26 -13.61 -4.68
CA VAL A 313 -20.51 -13.01 -3.37
C VAL A 313 -21.06 -11.60 -3.57
N PRO A 314 -22.11 -11.16 -2.84
CA PRO A 314 -22.69 -9.84 -3.00
C PRO A 314 -21.64 -8.71 -2.85
N PRO A 315 -21.63 -7.69 -3.74
CA PRO A 315 -20.65 -6.61 -3.69
C PRO A 315 -20.63 -5.84 -2.36
N THR A 316 -21.78 -5.72 -1.68
CA THR A 316 -21.88 -5.11 -0.34
C THR A 316 -21.09 -5.89 0.71
N GLN A 317 -21.19 -7.22 0.68
CA GLN A 317 -20.44 -8.11 1.57
C GLN A 317 -18.94 -8.09 1.25
N VAL A 318 -18.58 -8.14 -0.03
CA VAL A 318 -17.18 -8.01 -0.48
C VAL A 318 -16.59 -6.67 -0.05
N ALA A 319 -17.33 -5.57 -0.19
CA ALA A 319 -16.90 -4.24 0.24
C ALA A 319 -16.66 -4.20 1.75
N LYS A 320 -17.56 -4.80 2.54
CA LYS A 320 -17.44 -4.91 4.01
C LYS A 320 -16.15 -5.64 4.40
N TRP A 321 -15.90 -6.83 3.84
CA TRP A 321 -14.70 -7.61 4.15
C TRP A 321 -13.41 -6.95 3.64
N ALA A 322 -13.40 -6.46 2.40
CA ALA A 322 -12.24 -5.77 1.85
C ALA A 322 -11.98 -4.42 2.56
N GLY A 323 -12.96 -3.82 3.23
CA GLY A 323 -12.85 -2.48 3.79
C GLY A 323 -12.88 -1.39 2.71
N HIS A 324 -13.69 -1.59 1.67
CA HIS A 324 -14.00 -0.57 0.66
C HIS A 324 -15.38 0.04 0.93
N THR A 325 -15.63 1.24 0.40
CA THR A 325 -17.01 1.64 0.10
C THR A 325 -17.47 0.88 -1.15
N VAL A 326 -18.78 0.69 -1.32
CA VAL A 326 -19.33 0.00 -2.49
C VAL A 326 -18.96 0.73 -3.80
N ASP A 327 -19.01 2.06 -3.81
CA ASP A 327 -18.54 2.89 -4.94
C ASP A 327 -17.08 2.58 -5.33
N VAL A 328 -16.18 2.56 -4.33
CA VAL A 328 -14.76 2.27 -4.57
C VAL A 328 -14.58 0.86 -5.12
N LEU A 329 -15.32 -0.12 -4.57
CA LEU A 329 -15.29 -1.50 -5.05
C LEU A 329 -15.72 -1.58 -6.52
N LEU A 330 -16.89 -1.04 -6.87
CA LEU A 330 -17.42 -1.11 -8.23
C LEU A 330 -16.53 -0.35 -9.23
N ARG A 331 -16.01 0.82 -8.86
CA ARG A 331 -15.09 1.58 -9.72
C ARG A 331 -13.77 0.87 -9.97
N ILE A 332 -13.26 0.11 -9.01
CA ILE A 332 -11.97 -0.59 -9.13
C ILE A 332 -12.14 -1.97 -9.79
N TYR A 333 -13.24 -2.67 -9.50
CA TYR A 333 -13.45 -4.07 -9.91
C TYR A 333 -14.59 -4.24 -10.91
N ALA A 334 -15.07 -3.17 -11.56
CA ALA A 334 -16.05 -3.24 -12.65
C ALA A 334 -15.66 -4.30 -13.67
N SER A 335 -14.38 -4.31 -14.07
CA SER A 335 -13.86 -5.31 -14.99
C SER A 335 -13.98 -6.75 -14.47
N CYS A 336 -14.05 -7.03 -13.18
CA CYS A 336 -14.26 -8.40 -12.67
C CYS A 336 -15.73 -8.86 -12.76
N LEU A 337 -16.65 -7.94 -13.03
CA LEU A 337 -18.08 -8.20 -13.20
C LEU A 337 -18.44 -8.41 -14.69
N ASP A 338 -17.68 -7.83 -15.64
CA ASP A 338 -17.98 -8.06 -17.07
C ASP A 338 -17.73 -9.53 -17.45
N GLY A 339 -18.76 -10.18 -17.99
CA GLY A 339 -18.75 -11.60 -18.37
C GLY A 339 -19.46 -12.52 -17.37
N GLN A 340 -20.10 -11.97 -16.33
CA GLN A 340 -20.96 -12.73 -15.41
C GLN A 340 -22.40 -12.92 -15.92
N ASP A 341 -22.72 -12.45 -17.13
CA ASP A 341 -24.08 -12.42 -17.68
C ASP A 341 -24.78 -13.78 -17.61
N GLU A 342 -24.11 -14.86 -17.98
CA GLU A 342 -24.70 -16.21 -17.96
C GLU A 342 -24.92 -16.75 -16.53
N ILE A 343 -24.03 -16.41 -15.60
CA ILE A 343 -24.19 -16.75 -14.18
C ILE A 343 -25.35 -15.93 -13.57
N ALA A 344 -25.44 -14.65 -13.92
CA ALA A 344 -26.50 -13.77 -13.47
C ALA A 344 -27.87 -14.22 -14.01
N LYS A 345 -27.96 -14.56 -15.30
CA LYS A 345 -29.17 -15.13 -15.91
C LYS A 345 -29.59 -16.42 -15.22
N ARG A 346 -28.65 -17.34 -14.95
CA ARG A 346 -28.94 -18.60 -14.24
C ARG A 346 -29.52 -18.35 -12.84
N ARG A 347 -28.91 -17.45 -12.07
CA ARG A 347 -29.40 -17.07 -10.74
C ARG A 347 -30.79 -16.43 -10.77
N ILE A 348 -31.09 -15.61 -11.79
CA ILE A 348 -32.42 -15.03 -11.97
C ILE A 348 -33.44 -16.14 -12.24
N VAL A 349 -33.12 -17.10 -13.11
CA VAL A 349 -34.00 -18.25 -13.38
C VAL A 349 -34.22 -19.07 -12.11
N GLU A 350 -33.17 -19.37 -11.35
CA GLU A 350 -33.26 -20.10 -10.07
C GLU A 350 -34.10 -19.36 -9.03
N ALA A 351 -34.07 -18.03 -9.00
CA ALA A 351 -34.85 -17.22 -8.05
C ALA A 351 -36.32 -17.02 -8.45
N LEU A 352 -36.65 -17.22 -9.74
CA LEU A 352 -38.02 -17.14 -10.26
C LEU A 352 -38.72 -18.51 -10.29
N ALA A 353 -37.97 -19.60 -10.07
CA ALA A 353 -38.50 -20.94 -9.86
C ALA A 353 -39.01 -21.11 -8.42
#